data_AF-A0A8X6FS21-F1
#
_entry.id   AF-A0A8X6FS21-F1
#
_cell.length_a   1.000
_cell.length_b   1.000
_cell.length_c   1.000
_cell.angle_alpha   90.00
_cell.angle_beta   90.00
_cell.angle_gamma   90.00
#
_symmetry.space_group_name_H-M   'P 1'
#
loop_
_entity.id
_entity.type
_entity.pdbx_description
1 polymer ?
#
loop_
_entity_poly.entity_id
_entity_poly.type
_entity_poly.pdbx_seq_one_letter_code
_entity_poly.pdbx_strand_id
1 'polypeptide(L)'
;MDAETAKALCGRAKAALTRTKNFIKKDDQTFNKNDISNKLEKLEFSEFDQADAALPFESSEMEEFEAKYYETKAKLQNILENLSVRTNVYNDNSDVFENVSNIKSSNFKLPKINIERFSGDYKNWPSSLVHDNMCLSNI
;
A
#
# COMPACT_ATOMS: atom_id res chain seq x y z
N MET A 1 -8.11 7.57 31.00
CA MET A 1 -7.39 6.67 30.08
C MET A 1 -6.55 5.77 30.95
N ASP A 2 -6.72 4.46 30.85
CA ASP A 2 -5.97 3.52 31.69
C ASP A 2 -4.55 3.37 31.16
N ALA A 3 -3.56 3.22 32.04
CA ALA A 3 -2.14 3.17 31.65
C ALA A 3 -1.84 2.08 30.61
N GLU A 4 -2.58 0.97 30.62
CA GLU A 4 -2.48 -0.10 29.64
C GLU A 4 -2.97 0.34 28.25
N THR A 5 -4.06 1.12 28.20
CA THR A 5 -4.59 1.67 26.94
C THR A 5 -3.67 2.73 26.33
N ALA A 6 -3.04 3.56 27.17
CA ALA A 6 -2.03 4.53 26.75
C ALA A 6 -0.80 3.84 26.12
N LYS A 7 -0.24 2.84 26.80
CA LYS A 7 0.86 2.01 26.26
C LYS A 7 0.50 1.36 24.92
N ALA A 8 -0.72 0.85 24.79
CA ALA A 8 -1.18 0.23 23.55
C ALA A 8 -1.29 1.24 22.39
N LEU A 9 -1.65 2.50 22.65
CA LEU A 9 -1.65 3.55 21.62
C LEU A 9 -0.23 3.99 21.25
N CYS A 10 0.63 4.24 22.23
CA CYS A 10 2.05 4.52 21.98
C CYS A 10 2.69 3.40 21.14
N GLY A 11 2.41 2.15 21.46
CA GLY A 11 2.88 0.98 20.70
C GLY A 11 2.36 0.96 19.26
N ARG A 12 1.08 1.30 19.04
CA ARG A 12 0.49 1.40 17.70
C ARG A 12 1.15 2.48 16.87
N ALA A 13 1.34 3.68 17.43
CA ALA A 13 2.00 4.79 16.76
C ALA A 13 3.46 4.48 16.43
N LYS A 14 4.21 3.87 17.36
CA LYS A 14 5.58 3.36 17.10
C LYS A 14 5.62 2.32 15.99
N ALA A 15 4.66 1.41 15.95
CA ALA A 15 4.56 0.40 14.89
C ALA A 15 4.23 1.03 13.54
N ALA A 16 3.33 2.02 13.51
CA ALA A 16 2.99 2.77 12.29
C ALA A 16 4.23 3.50 11.74
N LEU A 17 4.96 4.22 12.59
CA LEU A 17 6.20 4.91 12.25
C LEU A 17 7.27 3.94 11.72
N THR A 18 7.41 2.77 12.35
CA THR A 18 8.37 1.75 11.90
C THR A 18 8.02 1.22 10.51
N ARG A 19 6.72 0.93 10.28
CA ARG A 19 6.22 0.44 8.98
C ARG A 19 6.41 1.48 7.87
N THR A 20 6.22 2.77 8.15
CA THR A 20 6.45 3.82 7.16
C THR A 20 7.93 4.05 6.90
N LYS A 21 8.77 4.05 7.94
CA LYS A 21 10.23 4.10 7.79
C LYS A 21 10.75 2.96 6.91
N ASN A 22 10.26 1.74 7.12
CA ASN A 22 10.63 0.58 6.31
C ASN A 22 10.10 0.66 4.88
N PHE A 23 8.95 1.30 4.66
CA PHE A 23 8.42 1.57 3.32
C PHE A 23 9.33 2.55 2.55
N ILE A 24 9.83 3.60 3.20
CA ILE A 24 10.72 4.58 2.58
C ILE A 24 12.08 3.97 2.22
N LYS A 25 12.61 3.05 3.06
CA LYS A 25 13.93 2.42 2.88
C LYS A 25 14.00 1.38 1.74
N LYS A 26 12.89 1.06 1.09
CA LYS A 26 12.91 0.10 -0.02
C LYS A 26 13.41 0.82 -1.28
N ASP A 27 14.70 0.65 -1.58
CA ASP A 27 15.40 1.34 -2.66
C ASP A 27 14.80 1.07 -4.07
N ASP A 28 14.11 -0.06 -4.25
CA ASP A 28 13.53 -0.46 -5.54
C ASP A 28 12.04 -0.07 -5.71
N GLN A 29 11.46 0.69 -4.78
CA GLN A 29 10.01 0.90 -4.78
C GLN A 29 9.60 2.12 -5.62
N THR A 30 8.79 1.87 -6.66
CA THR A 30 8.04 2.93 -7.34
C THR A 30 6.95 3.43 -6.40
N PHE A 31 7.11 4.67 -5.92
CA PHE A 31 6.13 5.27 -5.04
C PHE A 31 4.92 5.79 -5.82
N ASN A 32 3.72 5.33 -5.47
CA ASN A 32 2.48 5.92 -5.93
C ASN A 32 2.12 7.12 -5.05
N LYS A 33 1.70 8.24 -5.67
CA LYS A 33 1.23 9.45 -4.99
C LYS A 33 0.18 9.14 -3.92
N ASN A 34 -0.80 8.31 -4.27
CA ASN A 34 -1.90 7.95 -3.36
C ASN A 34 -1.39 7.15 -2.15
N ASP A 35 -0.40 6.28 -2.32
CA ASP A 35 0.16 5.49 -1.23
C ASP A 35 0.95 6.35 -0.25
N ILE A 36 1.69 7.35 -0.76
CA ILE A 36 2.40 8.33 0.09
C ILE A 36 1.38 9.18 0.85
N SER A 37 0.36 9.72 0.18
CA SER A 37 -0.68 10.54 0.81
C SER A 37 -1.42 9.77 1.91
N ASN A 38 -1.84 8.54 1.64
CA ASN A 38 -2.51 7.68 2.62
C ASN A 38 -1.62 7.37 3.84
N LYS A 39 -0.30 7.24 3.64
CA LYS A 39 0.65 7.03 4.75
C LYS A 39 0.88 8.30 5.55
N LEU A 40 0.89 9.45 4.90
CA LEU A 40 1.06 10.74 5.55
C LEU A 40 -0.15 11.07 6.44
N GLU A 41 -1.37 10.80 5.95
CA GLU A 41 -2.60 10.99 6.72
C GLU A 41 -2.67 10.07 7.93
N LYS A 42 -2.22 8.82 7.80
CA LYS A 42 -2.18 7.86 8.92
C LYS A 42 -1.08 8.13 9.95
N LEU A 43 -0.13 9.03 9.68
CA LEU A 43 0.86 9.46 10.66
C LEU A 43 0.26 10.63 11.46
N GLU A 44 -0.40 10.32 12.56
CA GLU A 44 -0.87 11.33 13.51
C GLU A 44 0.02 11.37 14.75
N PHE A 45 0.62 12.54 15.02
CA PHE A 45 1.43 12.77 16.22
C PHE A 45 0.57 13.03 17.48
N SER A 46 -0.61 13.64 17.29
CA SER A 46 -1.54 13.98 18.37
C SER A 46 -1.98 12.78 19.19
N GLU A 47 -2.18 11.62 18.55
CA GLU A 47 -2.54 10.38 19.26
C GLU A 47 -1.42 9.87 20.16
N PHE A 48 -0.16 10.07 19.74
CA PHE A 48 0.99 9.66 20.54
C PHE A 48 1.23 10.62 21.71
N ASP A 49 1.15 11.93 21.48
CA ASP A 49 1.33 12.97 22.49
C ASP A 49 0.33 12.81 23.65
N GLN A 50 -0.95 12.60 23.33
CA GLN A 50 -1.98 12.37 24.33
C GLN A 50 -1.80 11.06 25.11
N ALA A 51 -1.29 10.02 24.44
CA ALA A 51 -1.05 8.73 25.07
C ALA A 51 0.21 8.76 25.96
N ASP A 52 1.28 9.44 25.54
CA ASP A 52 2.52 9.56 26.31
C ASP A 52 2.33 10.46 27.54
N ALA A 53 1.53 11.53 27.42
CA ALA A 53 1.16 12.39 28.55
C ALA A 53 0.39 11.64 29.66
N ALA A 54 -0.27 10.53 29.32
CA ALA A 54 -0.95 9.67 30.29
C ALA A 54 -0.03 8.63 30.96
N LEU A 55 1.25 8.55 30.55
CA LEU A 55 2.23 7.63 31.09
C LEU A 55 3.13 8.30 32.13
N PRO A 56 3.71 7.52 33.07
CA PRO A 56 4.74 8.00 33.98
C PRO A 56 5.94 8.56 33.20
N PHE A 57 6.50 9.68 33.67
CA PHE A 57 7.66 10.35 33.06
C PHE A 57 8.84 9.41 32.76
N GLU A 58 9.08 8.42 33.63
CA GLU A 58 10.15 7.41 33.47
C GLU A 58 9.96 6.49 32.25
N SER A 59 8.75 6.43 31.69
CA SER A 59 8.42 5.67 30.48
C SER A 59 8.19 6.55 29.25
N SER A 60 8.41 7.87 29.37
CA SER A 60 8.28 8.80 28.26
C SER A 60 9.44 8.60 27.30
N GLU A 61 9.10 8.30 26.06
CA GLU A 61 10.04 8.23 24.92
C GLU A 61 9.72 9.35 23.91
N MET A 62 9.10 10.43 24.39
CA MET A 62 8.48 11.45 23.57
C MET A 62 9.47 12.13 22.62
N GLU A 63 10.59 12.62 23.16
CA GLU A 63 11.58 13.36 22.39
C GLU A 63 12.18 12.52 21.25
N GLU A 64 12.50 11.26 21.52
CA GLU A 64 13.01 10.34 20.50
C GLU A 64 11.96 10.02 19.42
N PHE A 65 10.71 9.84 19.83
CA PHE A 65 9.62 9.55 18.89
C PHE A 65 9.33 10.76 18.02
N GLU A 66 9.28 11.95 18.60
CA GLU A 66 9.03 13.22 17.93
C GLU A 66 10.08 13.49 16.84
N ALA A 67 11.37 13.37 17.18
CA ALA A 67 12.45 13.54 16.20
C ALA A 67 12.31 12.56 15.02
N LYS A 68 12.07 11.28 15.30
CA LYS A 68 11.89 10.24 14.26
C LYS A 68 10.63 10.49 13.42
N TYR A 69 9.55 10.95 14.05
CA TYR A 69 8.29 11.28 13.39
C TYR A 69 8.49 12.39 12.36
N TYR A 70 9.03 13.55 12.77
CA TYR A 70 9.25 14.67 11.86
C TYR A 70 10.25 14.34 10.75
N GLU A 71 11.31 13.57 11.07
CA GLU A 71 12.25 13.08 10.06
C GLU A 71 11.54 12.24 8.97
N THR A 72 10.72 11.26 9.38
CA THR A 72 9.97 10.44 8.41
C THR A 72 8.91 11.23 7.64
N LYS A 73 8.24 12.19 8.29
CA LYS A 73 7.25 13.04 7.65
C LYS A 73 7.88 13.91 6.56
N ALA A 74 9.01 14.55 6.86
CA ALA A 74 9.77 15.35 5.90
C ALA A 74 10.24 14.49 4.70
N LYS A 75 10.70 13.26 4.95
CA LYS A 75 11.07 12.32 3.87
C LYS A 75 9.89 11.98 2.96
N LEU A 76 8.71 11.68 3.52
CA LEU A 76 7.50 11.40 2.73
C LEU A 76 7.06 12.61 1.89
N GLN A 77 7.11 13.82 2.48
CA GLN A 77 6.79 15.06 1.76
C GLN A 77 7.76 15.32 0.60
N ASN A 78 9.06 15.13 0.81
CA ASN A 78 10.07 15.28 -0.23
C ASN A 78 9.84 14.29 -1.40
N ILE A 79 9.51 13.03 -1.11
CA ILE A 79 9.16 12.05 -2.15
C ILE A 79 7.91 12.50 -2.92
N LEU A 80 6.89 13.01 -2.21
CA LEU A 80 5.65 13.51 -2.83
C LEU A 80 5.91 14.69 -3.78
N GLU A 81 6.75 15.64 -3.35
CA GLU A 81 7.16 16.80 -4.15
C GLU A 81 7.94 16.37 -5.40
N ASN A 82 8.94 15.50 -5.25
CA ASN A 82 9.73 14.99 -6.38
C ASN A 82 8.87 14.21 -7.39
N LEU A 83 7.87 13.47 -6.92
CA LEU A 83 6.93 12.78 -7.80
C LEU A 83 6.10 13.78 -8.62
N SER A 84 5.70 14.91 -8.03
CA SER A 84 4.98 15.99 -8.72
C SER A 84 5.86 16.77 -9.70
N VAL A 85 7.17 16.90 -9.44
CA VAL A 85 8.10 17.57 -10.36
C VAL A 85 8.33 16.69 -11.60
N ARG A 86 8.43 15.37 -11.43
CA ARG A 86 8.68 14.43 -12.55
C ARG A 86 7.55 14.42 -13.58
N THR A 87 6.31 14.73 -13.18
CA THR A 87 5.18 14.87 -14.10
C THR A 87 5.18 16.18 -14.88
N ASN A 88 5.86 17.22 -14.39
CA ASN A 88 5.82 18.55 -14.99
C ASN A 88 6.94 18.82 -16.01
N VAL A 89 7.97 17.96 -16.07
CA VAL A 89 9.11 18.12 -17.01
C VAL A 89 8.83 17.50 -18.39
N TYR A 90 7.69 16.81 -18.56
CA TYR A 90 7.29 16.19 -19.83
C TYR A 90 5.84 16.56 -20.18
N ASN A 91 5.54 17.85 -20.26
CA ASN A 91 4.24 18.32 -20.76
C ASN A 91 4.42 19.29 -21.92
N ASP A 92 5.17 18.84 -22.94
CA ASP A 92 5.30 19.55 -24.22
C ASP A 92 4.75 18.73 -25.40
N ASN A 93 4.10 17.58 -25.16
CA ASN A 93 3.42 16.80 -26.20
C ASN A 93 2.36 15.84 -25.62
N SER A 94 1.16 16.31 -25.29
CA SER A 94 -0.06 15.49 -25.45
C SER A 94 -1.32 16.33 -25.37
N ASP A 95 -1.69 16.94 -26.50
CA ASP A 95 -3.06 17.27 -26.88
C ASP A 95 -3.92 15.99 -27.02
N VAL A 96 -4.05 15.18 -25.97
CA VAL A 96 -4.84 13.92 -26.01
C VAL A 96 -5.64 13.69 -24.73
N PHE A 97 -6.22 14.74 -24.13
CA PHE A 97 -7.21 14.57 -23.05
C PHE A 97 -8.52 15.34 -23.25
N GLU A 98 -8.75 15.96 -24.40
CA GLU A 98 -10.06 16.49 -24.78
C GLU A 98 -10.83 15.49 -25.67
N ASN A 99 -11.35 14.40 -25.10
CA ASN A 99 -12.56 13.70 -25.61
C ASN A 99 -13.07 12.54 -24.73
N VAL A 100 -12.90 12.58 -23.40
CA VAL A 100 -13.47 11.53 -22.53
C VAL A 100 -14.97 11.74 -22.25
N SER A 101 -15.54 12.89 -22.63
CA SER A 101 -16.96 13.21 -22.37
C SER A 101 -17.95 12.69 -23.43
N ASN A 102 -17.49 12.05 -24.51
CA ASN A 102 -18.36 11.59 -25.61
C ASN A 102 -18.27 10.10 -25.95
N ILE A 103 -17.65 9.29 -25.09
CA ILE A 103 -17.71 7.84 -25.24
C ILE A 103 -19.11 7.40 -24.81
N LYS A 104 -20.06 7.42 -25.75
CA LYS A 104 -21.28 6.63 -25.70
C LYS A 104 -20.87 5.27 -25.15
N SER A 105 -21.41 4.90 -23.99
CA SER A 105 -21.18 3.60 -23.35
C SER A 105 -21.22 2.53 -24.43
N SER A 106 -20.06 2.06 -24.86
CA SER A 106 -20.01 1.03 -25.88
C SER A 106 -20.63 -0.18 -25.22
N ASN A 107 -21.79 -0.60 -25.72
CA ASN A 107 -22.47 -1.80 -25.26
C ASN A 107 -21.67 -3.02 -25.72
N PHE A 108 -20.47 -3.17 -25.18
CA PHE A 108 -19.62 -4.31 -25.42
C PHE A 108 -20.20 -5.49 -24.64
N LYS A 109 -20.99 -6.30 -25.33
CA LYS A 109 -21.47 -7.57 -24.79
C LYS A 109 -20.32 -8.57 -24.87
N LEU A 110 -19.88 -9.02 -23.70
CA LEU A 110 -18.94 -10.13 -23.60
C LEU A 110 -19.56 -11.37 -24.27
N PRO A 111 -18.76 -12.17 -25.01
CA PRO A 111 -19.22 -13.44 -25.53
C PRO A 111 -19.66 -14.35 -24.37
N LYS A 112 -20.78 -15.05 -24.55
CA LYS A 112 -21.26 -16.02 -23.56
C LYS A 112 -20.29 -17.21 -23.52
N ILE A 113 -19.61 -17.39 -22.40
CA ILE A 113 -18.77 -18.57 -22.17
C ILE A 113 -19.67 -19.68 -21.64
N ASN A 114 -19.73 -20.81 -22.34
CA ASN A 114 -20.41 -22.01 -21.85
C ASN A 114 -19.36 -22.93 -21.22
N ILE A 115 -19.17 -22.81 -19.91
CA ILE A 115 -18.28 -23.70 -19.15
C ILE A 115 -19.15 -24.81 -18.58
N GLU A 116 -18.83 -26.06 -18.93
CA GLU A 116 -19.50 -27.21 -18.34
C GLU A 116 -19.29 -27.22 -16.83
N ARG A 117 -20.38 -27.47 -16.09
CA ARG A 117 -20.29 -27.58 -14.64
C ARG A 117 -19.48 -28.83 -14.31
N PHE A 118 -18.42 -28.65 -13.53
CA PHE A 118 -17.59 -29.77 -13.09
C PHE A 118 -18.45 -30.82 -12.38
N SER A 119 -18.41 -32.05 -12.88
CA SER A 119 -19.22 -33.17 -12.40
C SER A 119 -18.64 -33.84 -11.15
N GLY A 120 -17.46 -33.43 -10.69
CA GLY A 120 -16.74 -34.05 -9.58
C GLY A 120 -15.90 -35.27 -9.98
N ASP A 121 -16.06 -35.77 -11.21
CA ASP A 121 -15.26 -36.88 -11.74
C ASP A 121 -14.15 -36.36 -12.65
N TYR A 122 -12.92 -36.51 -12.18
CA TYR A 122 -11.71 -36.12 -12.90
C TYR A 122 -11.46 -36.93 -14.18
N LYS A 123 -12.12 -38.08 -14.36
CA LYS A 123 -12.02 -38.86 -15.62
C LYS A 123 -12.69 -38.16 -16.80
N ASN A 124 -13.66 -37.28 -16.52
CA ASN A 124 -14.37 -36.50 -17.53
C ASN A 124 -13.72 -35.12 -17.75
N TRP A 125 -12.61 -34.83 -17.08
CA TRP A 125 -11.88 -33.60 -17.29
C TRP A 125 -11.13 -33.67 -18.63
N PRO A 126 -11.15 -32.61 -19.46
CA PRO A 126 -10.45 -32.63 -20.73
C PRO A 126 -8.96 -32.91 -20.51
N SER A 127 -8.52 -34.05 -21.02
CA SER A 127 -7.15 -34.56 -20.89
C SER A 127 -6.10 -33.66 -21.56
N SER A 128 -6.52 -32.66 -22.35
CA SER A 128 -5.63 -31.66 -22.95
C SER A 128 -4.98 -30.70 -21.95
N LEU A 129 -5.38 -30.72 -20.67
CA LEU A 129 -4.77 -29.93 -19.59
C LEU A 129 -3.97 -30.79 -18.59
N VAL A 130 -3.96 -32.11 -18.77
CA VAL A 130 -3.13 -33.01 -17.97
C VAL A 130 -1.75 -33.03 -18.61
N HIS A 131 -0.85 -32.16 -18.15
CA HIS A 131 0.57 -32.41 -18.37
C HIS A 131 0.92 -33.70 -17.65
N ASP A 132 1.24 -34.74 -18.41
CA ASP A 132 1.83 -35.96 -17.88
C ASP A 132 3.06 -35.57 -17.05
N ASN A 133 2.93 -35.66 -15.72
CA ASN A 133 4.05 -35.58 -14.81
C ASN A 133 4.92 -36.82 -15.03
N MET A 134 5.76 -36.76 -16.07
CA MET A 134 6.78 -37.75 -16.35
C MET A 134 7.86 -37.68 -15.25
N CYS A 135 7.67 -38.54 -14.25
CA CYS A 135 8.71 -39.27 -13.52
C CYS A 135 9.85 -38.46 -12.89
N LEU A 136 9.65 -38.01 -11.64
CA LEU A 136 10.68 -38.17 -10.62
C LEU A 136 10.59 -39.60 -10.08
N SER A 137 11.36 -40.52 -10.67
CA SER A 137 11.61 -41.84 -10.11
C SER A 137 13.07 -42.22 -10.28
N ASN A 138 13.83 -42.02 -9.20
CA ASN A 138 15.08 -42.66 -8.77
C ASN A 138 15.93 -43.39 -9.83
N ILE A 139 17.12 -42.85 -10.11
CA ILE A 139 18.47 -43.38 -9.78
C ILE A 139 19.49 -42.25 -10.01
#